data_AF-A0A834MSG9-F1
#
_entry.id   AF-A0A834MSG9-F1
#
_cell.length_a   1.000
_cell.length_b   1.000
_cell.length_c   1.000
_cell.angle_alpha   90.00
_cell.angle_beta   90.00
_cell.angle_gamma   90.00
#
_symmetry.space_group_name_H-M   'P 1'
#
loop_
_entity.id
_entity.type
_entity.pdbx_description
1 polymer ?
#
loop_
_entity_poly.entity_id
_entity_poly.type
_entity_poly.pdbx_seq_one_letter_code
_entity_poly.pdbx_strand_id
1 'polypeptide(L)'
;MDSRDNRQLPLTLHYRLFICKIKYRSLERRSNVEITFAERRRWLDNVDSLQRNPRTATHPIKMRMALYIKRNGSHDTPCNTAILWERLRGVLPTTFGNDINRTHENLVKTIDTAIETFQEKVNPILRDVLDLANKMKQEGQDRMESLRSKMEDVLSNLDDDVNEIMKRIVNEVDVTECKNMVQRIKEIGLTILVNAGHCVVDKIDQASGYIGNINTTSHEVVKSLLKINEEGTECTKNSRHLLSSLACLNLAMTRATIAISTKIPIAIVDVTKMASLVSTLFPSLALCSAASTVAVFLNEANVVVSSIEACVNERASAYYATVPNGSYVHV
;
A
#
# COMPACT_ATOMS: atom_id res chain seq x y z
N MET A 1 -34.99 18.10 5.75
CA MET A 1 -33.95 19.03 6.23
C MET A 1 -34.18 19.21 7.71
N ASP A 2 -33.33 18.60 8.55
CA ASP A 2 -33.21 19.01 9.96
C ASP A 2 -31.82 18.59 10.46
N SER A 3 -30.96 19.60 10.59
CA SER A 3 -29.58 19.51 11.07
C SER A 3 -29.60 19.46 12.59
N ARG A 4 -29.22 18.33 13.20
CA ARG A 4 -28.93 18.28 14.63
C ARG A 4 -27.50 18.77 14.88
N ASP A 5 -27.44 19.96 15.46
CA ASP A 5 -26.28 20.68 15.96
C ASP A 5 -25.46 19.83 16.94
N ASN A 6 -24.37 19.22 16.47
CA ASN A 6 -23.42 18.48 17.30
C ASN A 6 -22.34 19.45 17.81
N ARG A 7 -22.68 20.30 18.78
CA ARG A 7 -21.74 21.29 19.34
C ARG A 7 -20.77 20.61 20.31
N GLN A 8 -19.56 20.33 19.82
CA GLN A 8 -18.41 19.97 20.66
C GLN A 8 -18.12 21.10 21.66
N LEU A 9 -17.83 20.72 22.91
CA LEU A 9 -17.33 21.63 23.94
C LEU A 9 -16.02 22.30 23.45
N PRO A 10 -15.83 23.61 23.66
CA PRO A 10 -14.56 24.25 23.32
C PRO A 10 -13.43 23.59 24.11
N LEU A 11 -12.35 23.19 23.43
CA LEU A 11 -11.19 22.48 23.97
C LEU A 11 -10.61 23.12 25.25
N THR A 12 -10.76 24.43 25.39
CA THR A 12 -10.34 25.20 26.57
C THR A 12 -11.07 24.81 27.86
N LEU A 13 -12.32 24.33 27.80
CA LEU A 13 -13.08 23.91 28.97
C LEU A 13 -12.68 22.50 29.44
N HIS A 14 -12.45 21.58 28.50
CA HIS A 14 -11.92 20.24 28.79
C HIS A 14 -10.54 20.30 29.44
N TYR A 15 -9.68 21.18 28.93
CA TYR A 15 -8.33 21.37 29.45
C TYR A 15 -8.31 21.96 30.87
N ARG A 16 -9.21 22.91 31.18
CA ARG A 16 -9.34 23.49 32.53
C ARG A 16 -9.84 22.48 33.57
N LEU A 17 -10.80 21.63 33.20
CA LEU A 17 -11.31 20.57 34.09
C LEU A 17 -10.25 19.48 34.34
N PHE A 18 -9.45 19.14 33.33
CA PHE A 18 -8.36 18.18 33.45
C PHE A 18 -7.24 18.68 34.38
N ILE A 19 -6.84 19.94 34.24
CA ILE A 19 -5.83 20.57 35.13
C ILE A 19 -6.34 20.63 36.58
N CYS A 20 -7.61 20.97 36.80
CA CYS A 20 -8.20 20.94 38.15
C CYS A 20 -8.17 19.54 38.77
N LYS A 21 -8.45 18.49 37.99
CA LYS A 21 -8.43 17.10 38.45
C LYS A 21 -7.02 16.62 38.83
N ILE A 22 -6.00 17.05 38.09
CA ILE A 22 -4.59 16.75 38.38
C ILE A 22 -4.11 17.51 39.62
N LYS A 23 -4.41 18.81 39.73
CA LYS A 23 -4.05 19.62 40.90
C LYS A 23 -4.70 19.11 42.18
N TYR A 24 -5.94 18.66 42.10
CA TYR A 24 -6.67 18.08 43.22
C TYR A 24 -6.03 16.78 43.71
N ARG A 25 -5.70 15.85 42.80
CA ARG A 25 -4.99 14.59 43.15
C ARG A 25 -3.59 14.83 43.72
N SER A 26 -2.89 15.88 43.28
CA SER A 26 -1.59 16.24 43.81
C SER A 26 -1.66 16.87 45.21
N LEU A 27 -2.75 17.58 45.54
CA LEU A 27 -2.97 18.14 46.88
C LEU A 27 -3.35 17.04 47.87
N GLU A 28 -4.22 16.11 47.47
CA GLU A 28 -4.65 14.96 48.28
C GLU A 28 -3.47 14.07 48.72
N ARG A 29 -2.47 13.87 47.85
CA ARG A 29 -1.25 13.11 48.21
C ARG A 29 -0.30 13.85 49.15
N ARG A 30 -0.37 15.18 49.20
CA ARG A 30 0.61 16.00 49.96
C ARG A 30 0.09 16.43 51.33
N SER A 31 -1.22 16.46 51.55
CA SER A 31 -1.77 17.05 52.77
C SER A 31 -2.22 16.05 53.84
N ASN A 32 -2.19 14.73 53.61
CA ASN A 32 -2.73 13.72 54.55
C ASN A 32 -4.13 14.08 55.08
N VAL A 33 -4.92 14.79 54.26
CA VAL A 33 -6.28 15.20 54.61
C VAL A 33 -7.19 14.05 54.20
N GLU A 34 -7.72 13.32 55.18
CA GLU A 34 -8.82 12.39 54.95
C GLU A 34 -10.06 13.17 54.56
N ILE A 35 -10.29 13.27 53.25
CA ILE A 35 -11.54 13.77 52.71
C ILE A 35 -12.53 12.62 52.76
N THR A 36 -13.66 12.85 53.43
CA THR A 36 -14.69 11.82 53.54
C THR A 36 -15.20 11.41 52.15
N PHE A 37 -15.50 10.12 51.97
CA PHE A 37 -15.98 9.57 50.69
C PHE A 37 -17.20 10.35 50.14
N ALA A 38 -18.05 10.88 51.03
CA ALA A 38 -19.20 11.71 50.69
C ALA A 38 -18.83 13.04 50.02
N GLU A 39 -17.76 13.70 50.45
CA GLU A 39 -17.30 14.97 49.86
C GLU A 39 -16.64 14.75 48.50
N ARG A 40 -15.89 13.63 48.35
CA ARG A 40 -15.33 13.22 47.07
C ARG A 40 -16.43 12.93 46.04
N ARG A 41 -17.49 12.23 46.44
CA ARG A 41 -18.62 11.90 45.56
C ARG A 41 -19.38 13.17 45.14
N ARG A 42 -19.69 14.05 46.10
CA ARG A 42 -20.37 15.33 45.84
C ARG A 42 -19.56 16.26 44.93
N TRP A 43 -18.24 16.19 44.94
CA TRP A 43 -17.40 16.94 44.00
C TRP A 43 -17.44 16.34 42.58
N LEU A 44 -17.35 15.01 42.46
CA LEU A 44 -17.43 14.32 41.17
C LEU A 44 -18.81 14.50 40.52
N ASP A 45 -19.90 14.43 41.29
CA ASP A 45 -21.26 14.64 40.80
C ASP A 45 -21.45 16.07 40.26
N ASN A 46 -20.80 17.07 40.88
CA ASN A 46 -20.83 18.45 40.39
C ASN A 46 -20.06 18.61 39.07
N VAL A 47 -18.90 17.95 38.93
CA VAL A 47 -18.12 17.95 37.68
C VAL A 47 -18.89 17.28 36.54
N ASP A 48 -19.53 16.15 36.83
CA ASP A 48 -20.34 15.43 35.84
C ASP A 48 -21.62 16.19 35.47
N SER A 49 -22.22 16.94 36.41
CA SER A 49 -23.37 17.81 36.10
C SER A 49 -22.99 18.98 35.19
N LEU A 50 -21.77 19.54 35.37
CA LEU A 50 -21.23 20.63 34.55
C LEU A 50 -20.85 20.17 33.14
N GLN A 51 -20.48 18.89 32.97
CA GLN A 51 -20.30 18.29 31.64
C GLN A 51 -21.63 18.06 30.92
N ARG A 52 -22.70 17.74 31.65
CA ARG A 52 -24.02 17.43 31.08
C ARG A 52 -24.85 18.66 30.72
N ASN A 53 -24.71 19.78 31.44
CA ASN A 53 -25.44 21.01 31.12
C ASN A 53 -24.61 22.28 31.39
N PRO A 54 -23.81 22.76 30.42
CA PRO A 54 -22.88 23.89 30.62
C PRO A 54 -23.57 25.25 30.83
N ARG A 55 -24.90 25.35 30.63
CA ARG A 55 -25.65 26.61 30.79
C ARG A 55 -25.92 27.02 32.24
N THR A 56 -25.74 26.12 33.22
CA THR A 56 -25.91 26.43 34.65
C THR A 56 -24.68 27.07 35.30
N ALA A 57 -23.59 27.26 34.56
CA ALA A 57 -22.35 27.88 35.05
C ALA A 57 -22.39 29.43 34.99
N THR A 58 -23.33 30.06 35.67
CA THR A 58 -23.44 31.54 35.73
C THR A 58 -22.77 32.21 36.93
N HIS A 59 -21.97 31.49 37.71
CA HIS A 59 -21.08 32.12 38.70
C HIS A 59 -19.62 31.70 38.56
N PRO A 60 -18.68 32.67 38.49
CA PRO A 60 -17.27 32.39 38.26
C PRO A 60 -16.68 31.63 39.45
N ILE A 61 -15.85 30.64 39.11
CA ILE A 61 -14.98 29.84 39.98
C ILE A 61 -13.98 30.77 40.68
N LYS A 62 -14.45 31.60 41.60
CA LYS A 62 -13.65 32.45 42.51
C LYS A 62 -13.91 32.16 43.98
N MET A 63 -14.88 31.31 44.33
CA MET A 63 -15.21 31.00 45.72
C MET A 63 -15.27 29.49 45.93
N ARG A 64 -14.18 28.91 46.43
CA ARG A 64 -14.21 27.78 47.38
C ARG A 64 -12.83 27.38 47.88
N MET A 65 -11.76 27.68 47.14
CA MET A 65 -10.40 27.47 47.63
C MET A 65 -9.99 28.50 48.70
N ALA A 66 -10.61 29.69 48.69
CA ALA A 66 -10.43 30.71 49.72
C ALA A 66 -11.16 30.40 51.05
N LEU A 67 -12.10 29.44 51.07
CA LEU A 67 -12.91 29.15 52.26
C LEU A 67 -12.31 28.09 53.18
N TYR A 68 -11.28 27.35 52.74
CA TYR A 68 -10.60 26.38 53.62
C TYR A 68 -9.51 27.01 54.51
N ILE A 69 -9.01 28.19 54.15
CA ILE A 69 -7.97 28.89 54.92
C ILE A 69 -8.58 29.74 56.05
N LYS A 70 -9.87 30.10 55.97
CA LYS A 70 -10.51 31.00 56.94
C LYS A 70 -11.09 30.32 58.17
N ARG A 71 -11.04 28.98 58.28
CA ARG A 71 -11.74 28.25 59.36
C ARG A 71 -10.85 27.80 60.52
N ASN A 72 -9.53 27.84 60.40
CA ASN A 72 -8.60 27.62 61.51
C ASN A 72 -7.94 28.95 61.85
N GLY A 73 -8.46 29.61 62.89
CA GLY A 73 -8.06 30.94 63.31
C GLY A 73 -6.61 31.02 63.76
N SER A 74 -5.69 31.26 62.82
CA SER A 74 -4.40 31.85 63.11
C SER A 74 -4.34 33.21 62.44
N HIS A 75 -4.18 34.24 63.27
CA HIS A 75 -3.93 35.60 62.86
C HIS A 75 -2.60 35.71 62.10
N ASP A 76 -2.64 36.51 61.03
CA ASP A 76 -1.55 37.34 60.51
C ASP A 76 -0.19 36.69 60.29
N THR A 77 -0.11 35.92 59.21
CA THR A 77 0.97 36.16 58.24
C THR A 77 0.34 36.21 56.86
N PRO A 78 0.46 37.31 56.09
CA PRO A 78 0.06 37.29 54.70
C PRO A 78 0.85 36.14 54.07
N CYS A 79 0.15 35.12 53.56
CA CYS A 79 0.76 34.16 52.66
C CYS A 79 1.46 35.00 51.60
N ASN A 80 2.79 35.10 51.71
CA ASN A 80 3.57 35.93 50.85
C ASN A 80 3.61 35.19 49.53
N THR A 81 2.55 35.39 48.73
CA THR A 81 2.31 34.72 47.45
C THR A 81 3.50 34.95 46.54
N ALA A 82 4.27 36.03 46.75
CA ALA A 82 5.54 36.31 46.10
C ALA A 82 6.64 35.29 46.46
N ILE A 83 6.85 34.94 47.73
CA ILE A 83 7.85 33.94 48.16
C ILE A 83 7.47 32.54 47.68
N LEU A 84 6.17 32.20 47.73
CA LEU A 84 5.68 30.94 47.19
C LEU A 84 5.84 30.90 45.66
N TRP A 85 5.62 32.02 44.97
CA TRP A 85 5.85 32.15 43.52
C TRP A 85 7.32 32.07 43.15
N GLU A 86 8.23 32.65 43.92
CA GLU A 86 9.68 32.58 43.67
C GLU A 86 10.26 31.20 43.92
N ARG A 87 9.83 30.51 44.99
CA ARG A 87 10.20 29.10 45.23
C ARG A 87 9.63 28.17 44.17
N LEU A 88 8.42 28.44 43.69
CA LEU A 88 7.85 27.71 42.54
C LEU A 88 8.58 28.07 41.23
N ARG A 89 9.02 29.33 41.03
CA ARG A 89 9.82 29.75 39.87
C ARG A 89 11.17 29.05 39.75
N GLY A 90 11.78 28.63 40.86
CA GLY A 90 13.04 27.88 40.85
C GLY A 90 12.89 26.37 40.62
N VAL A 91 11.77 25.77 41.07
CA VAL A 91 11.55 24.31 41.02
C VAL A 91 10.73 23.87 39.79
N LEU A 92 9.87 24.75 39.26
CA LEU A 92 9.03 24.45 38.09
C LEU A 92 9.82 24.34 36.77
N PRO A 93 10.83 25.17 36.45
CA PRO A 93 11.50 25.09 35.14
C PRO A 93 12.27 23.79 34.94
N THR A 94 12.91 23.28 36.00
CA THR A 94 13.72 22.06 35.94
C THR A 94 12.84 20.81 35.89
N THR A 95 11.78 20.74 36.70
CA THR A 95 10.84 19.60 36.69
C THR A 95 10.00 19.53 35.41
N PHE A 96 9.46 20.65 34.93
CA PHE A 96 8.70 20.69 33.68
C PHE A 96 9.59 20.56 32.44
N GLY A 97 10.81 21.10 32.46
CA GLY A 97 11.79 20.90 31.39
C GLY A 97 12.15 19.42 31.23
N ASN A 98 12.38 18.72 32.34
CA ASN A 98 12.63 17.27 32.33
C ASN A 98 11.41 16.49 31.80
N ASP A 99 10.18 16.90 32.13
CA ASP A 99 8.96 16.26 31.63
C ASP A 99 8.75 16.48 30.12
N ILE A 100 9.05 17.68 29.59
CA ILE A 100 8.98 17.99 28.16
C ILE A 100 10.02 17.17 27.39
N ASN A 101 11.28 17.16 27.84
CA ASN A 101 12.34 16.41 27.19
C ASN A 101 12.04 14.91 27.21
N ARG A 102 11.61 14.36 28.36
CA ARG A 102 11.19 12.96 28.46
C ARG A 102 10.03 12.62 27.53
N THR A 103 9.04 13.51 27.41
CA THR A 103 7.89 13.29 26.51
C THR A 103 8.33 13.32 25.05
N HIS A 104 9.25 14.21 24.69
CA HIS A 104 9.83 14.31 23.36
C HIS A 104 10.70 13.07 23.03
N GLU A 105 11.58 12.64 23.93
CA GLU A 105 12.37 11.41 23.78
C GLU A 105 11.47 10.18 23.61
N ASN A 106 10.39 10.08 24.38
CA ASN A 106 9.41 9.00 24.22
C ASN A 106 8.71 9.04 22.86
N LEU A 107 8.38 10.23 22.35
CA LEU A 107 7.79 10.40 21.02
C LEU A 107 8.75 9.93 19.93
N VAL A 108 9.99 10.44 19.95
CA VAL A 108 11.06 10.07 19.00
C VAL A 108 11.24 8.55 19.00
N LYS A 109 11.48 7.97 20.18
CA LYS A 109 11.65 6.52 20.33
C LYS A 109 10.47 5.72 19.81
N THR A 110 9.24 6.16 20.10
CA THR A 110 8.02 5.46 19.62
C THR A 110 7.91 5.49 18.10
N ILE A 111 8.25 6.62 17.47
CA ILE A 111 8.25 6.77 16.02
C ILE A 111 9.36 5.92 15.39
N ASP A 112 10.59 5.97 15.93
CA ASP A 112 11.73 5.22 15.42
C ASP A 112 11.46 3.71 15.49
N THR A 113 11.00 3.20 16.64
CA THR A 113 10.63 1.79 16.79
C THR A 113 9.49 1.40 15.82
N ALA A 114 8.53 2.29 15.57
CA ALA A 114 7.46 2.02 14.62
C ALA A 114 7.96 1.96 13.17
N ILE A 115 8.88 2.85 12.77
CA ILE A 115 9.52 2.83 11.46
C ILE A 115 10.35 1.55 11.30
N GLU A 116 11.17 1.21 12.29
CA GLU A 116 11.98 -0.02 12.30
C GLU A 116 11.10 -1.25 12.17
N THR A 117 10.06 -1.38 12.99
CA THR A 117 9.13 -2.51 12.94
C THR A 117 8.43 -2.60 11.58
N PHE A 118 8.00 -1.46 11.04
CA PHE A 118 7.36 -1.42 9.73
C PHE A 118 8.31 -1.87 8.62
N GLN A 119 9.54 -1.35 8.60
CA GLN A 119 10.58 -1.73 7.65
C GLN A 119 10.99 -3.20 7.80
N GLU A 120 11.11 -3.70 9.02
CA GLU A 120 11.42 -5.11 9.30
C GLU A 120 10.34 -6.04 8.72
N LYS A 121 9.06 -5.63 8.73
CA LYS A 121 7.97 -6.41 8.15
C LYS A 121 7.85 -6.26 6.63
N VAL A 122 8.05 -5.06 6.12
CA VAL A 122 7.82 -4.75 4.69
C VAL A 122 9.03 -5.08 3.81
N ASN A 123 10.25 -4.86 4.27
CA ASN A 123 11.45 -5.09 3.47
C ASN A 123 11.65 -6.56 3.04
N PRO A 124 11.34 -7.59 3.87
CA PRO A 124 11.33 -8.97 3.42
C PRO A 124 10.31 -9.20 2.30
N ILE A 125 9.07 -8.71 2.47
CA ILE A 125 8.02 -8.86 1.46
C ILE A 125 8.43 -8.18 0.16
N LEU A 126 8.96 -6.96 0.22
CA LEU A 126 9.42 -6.23 -0.96
C LEU A 126 10.57 -6.97 -1.68
N ARG A 127 11.50 -7.56 -0.94
CA ARG A 127 12.56 -8.42 -1.51
C ARG A 127 11.98 -9.66 -2.19
N ASP A 128 11.07 -10.36 -1.53
CA ASP A 128 10.45 -11.58 -2.07
C ASP A 128 9.64 -11.27 -3.33
N VAL A 129 8.91 -10.15 -3.35
CA VAL A 129 8.15 -9.71 -4.52
C VAL A 129 9.08 -9.30 -5.67
N LEU A 130 10.18 -8.60 -5.38
CA LEU A 130 11.19 -8.24 -6.40
C LEU A 130 11.86 -9.48 -6.99
N ASP A 131 12.24 -10.44 -6.15
CA ASP A 131 12.81 -11.71 -6.59
C ASP A 131 11.83 -12.48 -7.48
N LEU A 132 10.57 -12.57 -7.05
CA LEU A 132 9.51 -13.20 -7.82
C LEU A 132 9.24 -12.51 -9.16
N ALA A 133 9.20 -11.18 -9.19
CA ALA A 133 9.03 -10.43 -10.43
C ALA A 133 10.21 -10.61 -11.39
N ASN A 134 11.44 -10.65 -10.88
CA ASN A 134 12.63 -10.95 -11.68
C ASN A 134 12.57 -12.38 -12.24
N LYS A 135 12.17 -13.37 -11.43
CA LYS A 135 11.94 -14.75 -11.88
C LYS A 135 10.86 -14.82 -12.94
N MET A 136 9.74 -14.13 -12.76
CA MET A 136 8.67 -14.05 -13.78
C MET A 136 9.17 -13.46 -15.09
N LYS A 137 9.98 -12.40 -15.03
CA LYS A 137 10.57 -11.78 -16.22
C LYS A 137 11.47 -12.78 -16.95
N GLN A 138 12.37 -13.44 -16.22
CA GLN A 138 13.27 -14.44 -16.79
C GLN A 138 12.51 -15.62 -17.38
N GLU A 139 11.60 -16.25 -16.63
CA GLU A 139 10.80 -17.36 -17.13
C GLU A 139 9.89 -16.95 -18.30
N GLY A 140 9.39 -15.72 -18.30
CA GLY A 140 8.61 -15.18 -19.41
C GLY A 140 9.44 -15.08 -20.68
N GLN A 141 10.68 -14.60 -20.56
CA GLN A 141 11.63 -14.54 -21.66
C GLN A 141 12.00 -15.95 -22.16
N ASP A 142 12.35 -16.86 -21.25
CA ASP A 142 12.73 -18.24 -21.59
C ASP A 142 11.59 -19.00 -22.29
N ARG A 143 10.36 -18.81 -21.80
CA ARG A 143 9.16 -19.42 -22.41
C ARG A 143 8.83 -18.82 -23.77
N MET A 144 8.98 -17.51 -23.94
CA MET A 144 8.76 -16.86 -25.24
C MET A 144 9.82 -17.27 -26.26
N GLU A 145 11.08 -17.41 -25.85
CA GLU A 145 12.15 -17.89 -26.71
C GLU A 145 11.91 -19.36 -27.11
N SER A 146 11.51 -20.21 -26.16
CA SER A 146 11.14 -21.59 -26.47
C SER A 146 9.94 -21.69 -27.40
N LEU A 147 8.92 -20.84 -27.21
CA LEU A 147 7.76 -20.78 -28.10
C LEU A 147 8.16 -20.31 -29.50
N ARG A 148 9.01 -19.28 -29.59
CA ARG A 148 9.53 -18.76 -30.85
C ARG A 148 10.30 -19.83 -31.62
N SER A 149 11.27 -20.48 -30.98
CA SER A 149 12.05 -21.56 -31.60
C SER A 149 11.16 -22.70 -32.09
N LYS A 150 10.18 -23.15 -31.29
CA LYS A 150 9.22 -24.18 -31.74
C LYS A 150 8.39 -23.73 -32.93
N MET A 151 7.98 -22.48 -32.97
CA MET A 151 7.23 -21.93 -34.11
C MET A 151 8.10 -21.82 -35.36
N GLU A 152 9.35 -21.36 -35.22
CA GLU A 152 10.32 -21.31 -36.32
C GLU A 152 10.58 -22.71 -36.89
N ASP A 153 10.75 -23.73 -36.05
CA ASP A 153 10.88 -25.12 -36.48
C ASP A 153 9.66 -25.60 -37.27
N VAL A 154 8.44 -25.32 -36.78
CA VAL A 154 7.20 -25.70 -37.48
C VAL A 154 7.07 -24.98 -38.82
N LEU A 155 7.40 -23.69 -38.87
CA LEU A 155 7.36 -22.91 -40.10
C LEU A 155 8.42 -23.36 -41.11
N SER A 156 9.60 -23.78 -40.64
CA SER A 156 10.65 -24.33 -41.49
C SER A 156 10.22 -25.67 -42.10
N ASN A 157 9.68 -26.59 -41.28
CA ASN A 157 9.18 -27.88 -41.75
C ASN A 157 8.05 -27.68 -42.77
N LEU A 158 7.14 -26.73 -42.51
CA LEU A 158 6.08 -26.36 -43.43
C LEU A 158 6.63 -25.86 -44.78
N ASP A 159 7.64 -25.00 -44.76
CA ASP A 159 8.28 -24.52 -45.99
C ASP A 159 8.96 -25.66 -46.76
N ASP A 160 9.61 -26.58 -46.07
CA ASP A 160 10.25 -27.75 -46.68
C ASP A 160 9.23 -28.68 -47.33
N ASP A 161 8.14 -29.02 -46.62
CA ASP A 161 7.04 -29.85 -47.14
C ASP A 161 6.41 -29.22 -48.39
N VAL A 162 6.15 -27.91 -48.35
CA VAL A 162 5.58 -27.19 -49.48
C VAL A 162 6.58 -27.16 -50.64
N ASN A 163 7.85 -26.88 -50.40
CA ASN A 163 8.87 -26.87 -51.44
C ASN A 163 9.00 -28.27 -52.08
N GLU A 164 8.85 -29.34 -51.31
CA GLU A 164 8.83 -30.70 -51.84
C GLU A 164 7.61 -30.94 -52.73
N ILE A 165 6.41 -30.53 -52.29
CA ILE A 165 5.19 -30.59 -53.12
C ILE A 165 5.39 -29.81 -54.42
N MET A 166 5.94 -28.60 -54.36
CA MET A 166 6.14 -27.73 -55.53
C MET A 166 7.18 -28.28 -56.52
N LYS A 167 8.22 -28.99 -56.04
CA LYS A 167 9.20 -29.65 -56.91
C LYS A 167 8.62 -30.79 -57.75
N ARG A 168 7.49 -31.38 -57.33
CA ARG A 168 6.83 -32.46 -58.06
C ARG A 168 6.02 -31.96 -59.28
N ILE A 169 5.92 -30.64 -59.45
CA ILE A 169 5.09 -30.00 -60.47
C ILE A 169 5.93 -29.62 -61.69
N VAL A 170 5.38 -29.78 -62.90
CA VAL A 170 5.98 -29.27 -64.14
C VAL A 170 5.93 -27.74 -64.13
N ASN A 171 7.00 -27.07 -64.55
CA ASN A 171 7.18 -25.59 -64.53
C ASN A 171 6.05 -24.76 -65.21
N GLU A 172 5.09 -25.40 -65.88
CA GLU A 172 4.01 -24.77 -66.65
C GLU A 172 2.69 -24.66 -65.88
N VAL A 173 2.56 -25.27 -64.70
CA VAL A 173 1.34 -25.20 -63.86
C VAL A 173 1.41 -23.99 -62.91
N ASP A 174 0.44 -23.08 -62.99
CA ASP A 174 0.31 -21.96 -62.04
C ASP A 174 -0.22 -22.45 -60.68
N VAL A 175 0.62 -22.32 -59.66
CA VAL A 175 0.35 -22.72 -58.27
C VAL A 175 0.48 -21.55 -57.28
N THR A 176 0.40 -20.32 -57.79
CA THR A 176 0.50 -19.10 -56.98
C THR A 176 -0.52 -19.07 -55.84
N GLU A 177 -1.75 -19.50 -56.10
CA GLU A 177 -2.81 -19.56 -55.08
C GLU A 177 -2.50 -20.58 -53.97
N CYS A 178 -1.96 -21.75 -54.33
CA CYS A 178 -1.56 -22.77 -53.36
C CYS A 178 -0.39 -22.25 -52.49
N LYS A 179 0.56 -21.52 -53.08
CA LYS A 179 1.67 -20.90 -52.34
C LYS A 179 1.21 -19.83 -51.36
N ASN A 180 0.16 -19.07 -51.69
CA ASN A 180 -0.41 -18.05 -50.80
C ASN A 180 -1.02 -18.64 -49.51
N MET A 181 -1.38 -19.93 -49.49
CA MET A 181 -1.87 -20.60 -48.28
C MET A 181 -0.77 -20.73 -47.21
N VAL A 182 0.48 -20.93 -47.61
CA VAL A 182 1.64 -20.95 -46.69
C VAL A 182 1.82 -19.60 -46.00
N GLN A 183 1.69 -18.53 -46.76
CA GLN A 183 1.85 -17.18 -46.24
C GLN A 183 0.82 -16.89 -45.14
N ARG A 184 -0.42 -17.37 -45.30
CA ARG A 184 -1.47 -17.24 -44.27
C ARG A 184 -1.12 -18.00 -42.99
N ILE A 185 -0.52 -19.19 -43.05
CA ILE A 185 -0.05 -19.86 -41.83
C ILE A 185 1.05 -19.06 -41.16
N LYS A 186 2.03 -18.57 -41.92
CA LYS A 186 3.11 -17.75 -41.36
C LYS A 186 2.54 -16.55 -40.60
N GLU A 187 1.53 -15.89 -41.15
CA GLU A 187 0.80 -14.81 -40.49
C GLU A 187 0.05 -15.25 -39.23
N ILE A 188 -0.60 -16.42 -39.25
CA ILE A 188 -1.27 -17.00 -38.07
C ILE A 188 -0.25 -17.31 -36.96
N GLY A 189 0.88 -17.94 -37.31
CA GLY A 189 1.95 -18.26 -36.37
C GLY A 189 2.54 -17.02 -35.72
N LEU A 190 2.81 -15.98 -36.52
CA LEU A 190 3.26 -14.67 -36.02
C LEU A 190 2.21 -14.03 -35.10
N THR A 191 0.92 -14.09 -35.46
CA THR A 191 -0.17 -13.54 -34.64
C THR A 191 -0.24 -14.23 -33.28
N ILE A 192 -0.09 -15.55 -33.26
CA ILE A 192 -0.07 -16.33 -32.02
C ILE A 192 1.15 -15.94 -31.16
N LEU A 193 2.34 -15.81 -31.76
CA LEU A 193 3.55 -15.38 -31.07
C LEU A 193 3.37 -13.99 -30.45
N VAL A 194 2.80 -13.06 -31.21
CA VAL A 194 2.52 -11.68 -30.76
C VAL A 194 1.53 -11.68 -29.61
N ASN A 195 0.44 -12.46 -29.70
CA ASN A 195 -0.55 -12.57 -28.63
C ASN A 195 0.02 -13.18 -27.34
N ALA A 196 0.85 -14.21 -27.46
CA ALA A 196 1.56 -14.80 -26.32
C ALA A 196 2.53 -13.79 -25.69
N GLY A 197 3.27 -13.05 -26.53
CA GLY A 197 4.15 -11.98 -26.11
C GLY A 197 3.42 -10.87 -25.35
N HIS A 198 2.29 -10.39 -25.88
CA HIS A 198 1.44 -9.41 -25.19
C HIS A 198 0.95 -9.93 -23.84
N CYS A 199 0.48 -11.18 -23.77
CA CYS A 199 0.05 -11.79 -22.51
C CYS A 199 1.18 -11.79 -21.48
N VAL A 200 2.41 -12.17 -21.86
CA VAL A 200 3.58 -12.18 -20.96
C VAL A 200 3.93 -10.76 -20.50
N VAL A 201 4.00 -9.80 -21.42
CA VAL A 201 4.31 -8.39 -21.11
C VAL A 201 3.28 -7.81 -20.16
N ASP A 202 1.99 -8.01 -20.42
CA ASP A 202 0.90 -7.52 -19.56
C ASP A 202 1.02 -8.05 -18.11
N LYS A 203 1.44 -9.30 -17.94
CA LYS A 203 1.65 -9.88 -16.60
C LYS A 203 2.87 -9.30 -15.90
N ILE A 204 3.96 -9.04 -16.62
CA ILE A 204 5.16 -8.39 -16.08
C ILE A 204 4.85 -6.93 -15.68
N ASP A 205 4.08 -6.21 -16.49
CA ASP A 205 3.68 -4.83 -16.21
C ASP A 205 2.75 -4.77 -14.99
N GLN A 206 1.80 -5.71 -14.87
CA GLN A 206 0.97 -5.84 -13.67
C GLN A 206 1.81 -6.08 -12.41
N ALA A 207 2.80 -6.98 -12.47
CA ALA A 207 3.70 -7.22 -11.34
C ALA A 207 4.49 -5.97 -10.95
N SER A 208 5.01 -5.24 -11.94
CA SER A 208 5.74 -3.98 -11.76
C SER A 208 4.86 -2.90 -11.13
N GLY A 209 3.59 -2.82 -11.55
CA GLY A 209 2.60 -1.92 -10.95
C GLY A 209 2.36 -2.22 -9.46
N TYR A 210 2.22 -3.49 -9.09
CA TYR A 210 2.09 -3.88 -7.68
C TYR A 210 3.34 -3.53 -6.86
N ILE A 211 4.55 -3.74 -7.39
CA ILE A 211 5.80 -3.34 -6.75
C ILE A 211 5.85 -1.83 -6.52
N GLY A 212 5.47 -1.04 -7.54
CA GLY A 212 5.39 0.42 -7.44
C GLY A 212 4.46 0.86 -6.31
N ASN A 213 3.28 0.24 -6.21
CA ASN A 213 2.31 0.54 -5.15
C ASN A 213 2.79 0.15 -3.75
N ILE A 214 3.50 -0.97 -3.60
CA ILE A 214 4.13 -1.37 -2.33
C ILE A 214 5.14 -0.29 -1.91
N ASN A 215 6.00 0.15 -2.83
CA ASN A 215 7.02 1.15 -2.55
C ASN A 215 6.40 2.51 -2.16
N THR A 216 5.39 2.98 -2.89
CA THR A 216 4.68 4.23 -2.58
C THR A 216 4.01 4.16 -1.21
N THR A 217 3.23 3.12 -0.94
CA THR A 217 2.56 2.93 0.37
C THR A 217 3.56 2.95 1.52
N SER A 218 4.70 2.27 1.33
CA SER A 218 5.77 2.19 2.32
C SER A 218 6.40 3.56 2.59
N HIS A 219 6.68 4.31 1.53
CA HIS A 219 7.26 5.65 1.64
C HIS A 219 6.28 6.64 2.31
N GLU A 220 4.98 6.55 2.00
CA GLU A 220 3.96 7.42 2.60
C GLU A 220 3.81 7.21 4.11
N VAL A 221 3.87 5.96 4.59
CA VAL A 221 3.83 5.64 6.02
C VAL A 221 5.03 6.24 6.74
N VAL A 222 6.25 6.00 6.22
CA VAL A 222 7.49 6.53 6.81
C VAL A 222 7.47 8.06 6.80
N LYS A 223 7.10 8.68 5.68
CA LYS A 223 6.98 10.14 5.57
C LYS A 223 5.95 10.71 6.55
N SER A 224 4.81 10.05 6.74
CA SER A 224 3.80 10.46 7.70
C SER A 224 4.31 10.40 9.15
N LEU A 225 5.13 9.41 9.49
CA LEU A 225 5.72 9.27 10.83
C LEU A 225 6.83 10.30 11.07
N LEU A 226 7.71 10.51 10.09
CA LEU A 226 8.76 11.54 10.15
C LEU A 226 8.17 12.95 10.31
N LYS A 227 7.08 13.26 9.60
CA LYS A 227 6.37 14.53 9.78
C LYS A 227 5.88 14.73 11.22
N ILE A 228 5.36 13.67 11.86
CA ILE A 228 4.91 13.77 13.26
C ILE A 228 6.11 13.98 14.21
N ASN A 229 7.26 13.38 13.89
CA ASN A 229 8.50 13.59 14.63
C ASN A 229 8.99 15.06 14.51
N GLU A 230 8.96 15.61 13.30
CA GLU A 230 9.28 17.02 13.03
C GLU A 230 8.34 17.97 13.78
N GLU A 231 7.02 17.73 13.73
CA GLU A 231 6.03 18.49 14.50
C GLU A 231 6.33 18.43 16.01
N GLY A 232 6.66 17.24 16.54
CA GLY A 232 7.06 17.06 17.93
C GLY A 232 8.35 17.80 18.30
N THR A 233 9.31 17.85 17.39
CA THR A 233 10.57 18.60 17.54
C THR A 233 10.32 20.10 17.51
N GLU A 234 9.37 20.56 16.69
CA GLU A 234 8.99 21.97 16.65
C GLU A 234 8.30 22.40 17.95
N CYS A 235 7.50 21.51 18.57
CA CYS A 235 6.88 21.75 19.86
C CYS A 235 7.90 22.09 20.96
N THR A 236 9.10 21.50 20.93
CA THR A 236 10.17 21.76 21.92
C THR A 236 10.98 23.02 21.59
N LYS A 237 11.13 23.37 20.30
CA LYS A 237 11.92 24.54 19.85
C LYS A 237 11.19 25.88 19.99
N ASN A 238 9.88 25.94 19.73
CA ASN A 238 9.16 27.22 19.53
C ASN A 238 8.38 27.73 20.76
N SER A 239 8.45 27.06 21.91
CA SER A 239 7.49 27.30 22.99
C SER A 239 8.08 28.07 24.18
N ARG A 240 7.84 29.39 24.21
CA ARG A 240 8.11 30.26 25.38
C ARG A 240 7.31 29.87 26.64
N HIS A 241 6.32 28.98 26.51
CA HIS A 241 5.45 28.54 27.60
C HIS A 241 5.44 27.01 27.71
N LEU A 242 6.01 26.48 28.80
CA LEU A 242 6.15 25.04 29.08
C LEU A 242 4.85 24.23 28.93
N LEU A 243 3.71 24.80 29.34
CA LEU A 243 2.40 24.14 29.22
C LEU A 243 1.94 23.99 27.76
N SER A 244 2.29 24.95 26.90
CA SER A 244 1.96 24.90 25.47
C SER A 244 2.81 23.87 24.74
N SER A 245 4.10 23.75 25.10
CA SER A 245 5.02 22.73 24.60
C SER A 245 4.49 21.33 24.90
N LEU A 246 4.09 21.11 26.16
CA LEU A 246 3.58 19.83 26.61
C LEU A 246 2.25 19.46 25.94
N ALA A 247 1.35 20.43 25.75
CA ALA A 247 0.11 20.21 25.02
C ALA A 247 0.35 19.84 23.54
N CYS A 248 1.29 20.53 22.89
CA CYS A 248 1.72 20.26 21.52
C CYS A 248 2.34 18.86 21.38
N LEU A 249 3.26 18.49 22.28
CA LEU A 249 3.88 17.17 22.31
C LEU A 249 2.86 16.05 22.53
N ASN A 250 1.89 16.23 23.43
CA ASN A 250 0.82 15.24 23.64
C ASN A 250 -0.06 15.08 22.39
N LEU A 251 -0.32 16.16 21.66
CA LEU A 251 -1.03 16.09 20.39
C LEU A 251 -0.23 15.32 19.34
N ALA A 252 1.08 15.58 19.22
CA ALA A 252 1.97 14.84 18.34
C ALA A 252 2.03 13.35 18.71
N MET A 253 2.15 13.02 20.00
CA MET A 253 2.08 11.63 20.48
C MET A 253 0.75 10.95 20.14
N THR A 254 -0.37 11.64 20.32
CA THR A 254 -1.69 11.11 19.96
C THR A 254 -1.77 10.82 18.46
N ARG A 255 -1.25 11.73 17.61
CA ARG A 255 -1.19 11.53 16.16
C ARG A 255 -0.29 10.35 15.79
N ALA A 256 0.87 10.22 16.45
CA ALA A 256 1.77 9.08 16.26
C ALA A 256 1.05 7.77 16.62
N THR A 257 0.40 7.70 17.77
CA THR A 257 -0.34 6.50 18.19
C THR A 257 -1.45 6.14 17.20
N ILE A 258 -2.21 7.13 16.71
CA ILE A 258 -3.24 6.88 15.68
C ILE A 258 -2.60 6.37 14.39
N ALA A 259 -1.55 7.03 13.88
CA ALA A 259 -0.87 6.62 12.66
C ALA A 259 -0.30 5.19 12.78
N ILE A 260 0.32 4.87 13.91
CA ILE A 260 0.89 3.54 14.19
C ILE A 260 -0.21 2.48 14.30
N SER A 261 -1.31 2.77 14.99
CA SER A 261 -2.39 1.79 15.18
C SER A 261 -3.27 1.58 13.95
N THR A 262 -3.35 2.55 13.04
CA THR A 262 -4.20 2.44 11.85
C THR A 262 -3.41 2.27 10.56
N LYS A 263 -2.45 3.17 10.26
CA LYS A 263 -1.81 3.21 8.95
C LYS A 263 -0.83 2.06 8.74
N ILE A 264 -0.04 1.71 9.77
CA ILE A 264 0.94 0.63 9.67
C ILE A 264 0.25 -0.73 9.39
N PRO A 265 -0.77 -1.17 10.15
CA PRO A 265 -1.45 -2.42 9.86
C PRO A 265 -2.12 -2.44 8.48
N ILE A 266 -2.77 -1.34 8.08
CA ILE A 266 -3.39 -1.23 6.76
C ILE A 266 -2.34 -1.38 5.66
N ALA A 267 -1.23 -0.65 5.76
CA ALA A 267 -0.14 -0.74 4.80
C ALA A 267 0.45 -2.15 4.72
N ILE A 268 0.63 -2.84 5.86
CA ILE A 268 1.13 -4.23 5.87
C ILE A 268 0.13 -5.16 5.15
N VAL A 269 -1.17 -5.00 5.39
CA VAL A 269 -2.22 -5.79 4.71
C VAL A 269 -2.20 -5.53 3.21
N ASP A 270 -2.13 -4.27 2.79
CA ASP A 270 -2.10 -3.89 1.38
C ASP A 270 -0.85 -4.44 0.68
N VAL A 271 0.32 -4.33 1.30
CA VAL A 271 1.58 -4.90 0.81
C VAL A 271 1.50 -6.41 0.67
N THR A 272 0.93 -7.10 1.67
CA THR A 272 0.77 -8.56 1.65
C THR A 272 -0.20 -9.00 0.54
N LYS A 273 -1.30 -8.25 0.34
CA LYS A 273 -2.27 -8.50 -0.72
C LYS A 273 -1.63 -8.31 -2.09
N MET A 274 -0.85 -7.25 -2.28
CA MET A 274 -0.11 -7.01 -3.53
C MET A 274 0.91 -8.12 -3.79
N ALA A 275 1.64 -8.58 -2.77
CA ALA A 275 2.55 -9.71 -2.88
C ALA A 275 1.84 -11.00 -3.32
N SER A 276 0.67 -11.27 -2.73
CA SER A 276 -0.18 -12.39 -3.15
C SER A 276 -0.68 -12.25 -4.59
N LEU A 277 -0.95 -11.03 -5.08
CA LEU A 277 -1.34 -10.84 -6.47
C LEU A 277 -0.17 -11.17 -7.40
N VAL A 278 1.05 -10.74 -7.07
CA VAL A 278 2.25 -11.08 -7.85
C VAL A 278 2.47 -12.60 -7.91
N SER A 279 2.29 -13.33 -6.79
CA SER A 279 2.43 -14.80 -6.79
C SER A 279 1.40 -15.51 -7.67
N THR A 280 0.18 -14.97 -7.79
CA THR A 280 -0.83 -15.52 -8.71
C THR A 280 -0.54 -15.27 -10.20
N LEU A 281 0.32 -14.31 -10.52
CA LEU A 281 0.67 -14.03 -11.92
C LEU A 281 1.56 -15.12 -12.51
N PHE A 282 2.37 -15.79 -11.68
CA PHE A 282 3.32 -16.79 -12.14
C PHE A 282 2.64 -18.01 -12.82
N PRO A 283 1.61 -18.66 -12.24
CA PRO A 283 0.81 -19.65 -12.96
C PRO A 283 0.15 -19.12 -14.23
N SER A 284 -0.27 -17.85 -14.24
CA SER A 284 -0.89 -17.24 -15.43
C SER A 284 0.10 -17.01 -16.58
N LEU A 285 1.38 -16.79 -16.26
CA LEU A 285 2.47 -16.70 -17.24
C LEU A 285 2.63 -18.03 -18.00
N ALA A 286 2.50 -19.16 -17.29
CA ALA A 286 2.56 -20.48 -17.90
C ALA A 286 1.38 -20.73 -18.86
N LEU A 287 0.22 -20.12 -18.60
CA LEU A 287 -0.93 -20.16 -19.50
C LEU A 287 -0.71 -19.30 -20.76
N CYS A 288 -0.01 -18.16 -20.65
CA CYS A 288 0.33 -17.32 -21.81
C CYS A 288 1.18 -18.08 -22.83
N SER A 289 2.04 -19.00 -22.39
CA SER A 289 2.99 -19.74 -23.23
C SER A 289 2.61 -21.22 -23.43
N ALA A 290 1.37 -21.61 -23.17
CA ALA A 290 1.01 -23.02 -23.01
C ALA A 290 1.25 -23.85 -24.29
N ALA A 291 1.70 -25.09 -24.10
CA ALA A 291 1.94 -26.07 -25.17
C ALA A 291 0.72 -26.36 -26.05
N SER A 292 -0.50 -26.11 -25.54
CA SER A 292 -1.74 -26.17 -26.32
C SER A 292 -1.71 -25.25 -27.53
N THR A 293 -1.09 -24.08 -27.40
CA THR A 293 -0.99 -23.10 -28.48
C THR A 293 -0.13 -23.62 -29.64
N VAL A 294 0.99 -24.29 -29.32
CA VAL A 294 1.86 -24.94 -30.32
C VAL A 294 1.18 -26.16 -30.92
N ALA A 295 0.49 -26.97 -30.11
CA ALA A 295 -0.21 -28.16 -30.60
C ALA A 295 -1.37 -27.80 -31.55
N VAL A 296 -2.13 -26.75 -31.24
CA VAL A 296 -3.17 -26.21 -32.12
C VAL A 296 -2.53 -25.68 -33.41
N PHE A 297 -1.44 -24.93 -33.31
CA PHE A 297 -0.73 -24.42 -34.48
C PHE A 297 -0.18 -25.54 -35.38
N LEU A 298 0.39 -26.60 -34.80
CA LEU A 298 0.86 -27.79 -35.51
C LEU A 298 -0.27 -28.49 -36.27
N ASN A 299 -1.44 -28.65 -35.64
CA ASN A 299 -2.59 -29.26 -36.31
C ASN A 299 -3.07 -28.39 -37.49
N GLU A 300 -3.16 -27.07 -37.30
CA GLU A 300 -3.51 -26.15 -38.38
C GLU A 300 -2.47 -26.18 -39.51
N ALA A 301 -1.18 -26.25 -39.18
CA ALA A 301 -0.10 -26.38 -40.16
C ALA A 301 -0.28 -27.62 -41.04
N ASN A 302 -0.52 -28.79 -40.43
CA ASN A 302 -0.76 -30.04 -41.14
C ASN A 302 -1.99 -29.99 -42.05
N VAL A 303 -3.09 -29.39 -41.57
CA VAL A 303 -4.32 -29.24 -42.38
C VAL A 303 -4.07 -28.43 -43.65
N VAL A 304 -3.25 -27.38 -43.56
CA VAL A 304 -2.93 -26.57 -44.74
C VAL A 304 -1.92 -27.25 -45.64
N VAL A 305 -0.94 -28.01 -45.13
CA VAL A 305 -0.08 -28.84 -46.00
C VAL A 305 -0.94 -29.75 -46.87
N SER A 306 -1.91 -30.46 -46.26
CA SER A 306 -2.86 -31.29 -47.00
C SER A 306 -3.72 -30.48 -47.98
N SER A 307 -4.10 -29.25 -47.63
CA SER A 307 -4.86 -28.36 -48.51
C SER A 307 -4.03 -27.86 -49.70
N ILE A 308 -2.74 -27.60 -49.49
CA ILE A 308 -1.79 -27.21 -50.55
C ILE A 308 -1.56 -28.39 -51.48
N GLU A 309 -1.36 -29.60 -50.94
CA GLU A 309 -1.23 -30.81 -51.74
C GLU A 309 -2.48 -31.04 -52.61
N ALA A 310 -3.67 -30.91 -52.03
CA ALA A 310 -4.93 -30.98 -52.78
C ALA A 310 -5.02 -29.90 -53.88
N CYS A 311 -4.70 -28.65 -53.55
CA CYS A 311 -4.67 -27.53 -54.49
C CYS A 311 -3.71 -27.77 -55.66
N VAL A 312 -2.50 -28.25 -55.37
CA VAL A 312 -1.48 -28.58 -56.37
C VAL A 312 -1.95 -29.71 -57.29
N ASN A 313 -2.52 -30.78 -56.73
CA ASN A 313 -3.03 -31.91 -57.50
C ASN A 313 -4.21 -31.51 -58.40
N GLU A 314 -5.11 -30.65 -57.92
CA GLU A 314 -6.21 -30.09 -58.71
C GLU A 314 -5.68 -29.25 -59.88
N ARG A 315 -4.72 -28.35 -59.64
CA ARG A 315 -4.11 -27.52 -60.69
C ARG A 315 -3.36 -28.35 -61.72
N ALA A 316 -2.59 -29.35 -61.29
CA ALA A 316 -1.84 -30.24 -62.19
C ALA A 316 -2.78 -31.10 -63.06
N SER A 317 -3.81 -31.69 -62.47
CA SER A 317 -4.79 -32.51 -63.22
C SER A 317 -5.58 -31.69 -64.23
N ALA A 318 -5.98 -30.45 -63.87
CA ALA A 318 -6.61 -29.52 -64.80
C ALA A 318 -5.70 -29.16 -65.99
N TYR A 319 -4.40 -28.95 -65.75
CA TYR A 319 -3.43 -28.69 -66.81
C TYR A 319 -3.36 -29.88 -67.78
N TYR A 320 -3.11 -31.10 -67.28
CA TYR A 320 -2.99 -32.29 -68.13
C TYR A 320 -4.27 -32.63 -68.91
N ALA A 321 -5.45 -32.26 -68.41
CA ALA A 321 -6.70 -32.43 -69.16
C ALA A 321 -6.81 -31.49 -70.38
N THR A 322 -6.09 -30.36 -70.38
CA THR A 322 -6.12 -29.34 -71.44
C THR A 322 -5.01 -29.48 -72.47
N VAL A 323 -3.92 -30.19 -72.14
CA VAL A 323 -2.85 -30.48 -73.11
C VAL A 323 -3.38 -31.55 -74.09
N PRO A 324 -3.50 -31.25 -75.40
CA PRO A 324 -4.03 -32.21 -76.37
C PRO A 324 -3.11 -33.43 -76.42
N ASN A 325 -3.69 -34.64 -76.31
CA ASN A 325 -3.00 -35.93 -76.41
C ASN A 325 -2.04 -35.97 -77.61
N GLY A 326 -0.79 -35.63 -77.38
CA GLY A 326 0.29 -35.65 -78.37
C GLY A 326 1.61 -35.78 -77.63
N SER A 327 1.96 -37.02 -77.31
CA SER A 327 3.17 -37.48 -76.60
C SER A 327 2.97 -37.76 -75.11
N TYR A 328 2.27 -38.86 -74.81
CA TYR A 328 2.43 -39.57 -73.55
C TYR A 328 3.88 -40.07 -73.46
N VAL A 329 4.70 -39.42 -72.63
CA VAL A 329 5.86 -40.08 -72.04
C VAL A 329 5.36 -40.73 -70.75
N HIS A 330 5.20 -42.06 -70.79
CA HIS A 330 5.05 -42.85 -69.59
C HIS A 330 6.26 -42.62 -68.69
N VAL A 331 6.02 -42.12 -67.48
CA VAL A 331 6.90 -42.32 -66.32
C VAL A 331 6.37 -43.53 -65.56
#